data_AF-A0A7J4TRQ9-F1
#
_entry.id   AF-A0A7J4TRQ9-F1
#
_cell.length_a   1.000
_cell.length_b   1.000
_cell.length_c   1.000
_cell.angle_alpha   90.00
_cell.angle_beta   90.00
_cell.angle_gamma   90.00
#
_symmetry.space_group_name_H-M   'P 1'
#
loop_
_entity.id
_entity.type
_entity.pdbx_description
1 polymer ?
#
loop_
_entity_poly.entity_id
_entity_poly.type
_entity_poly.pdbx_seq_one_letter_code
_entity_poly.pdbx_strand_id
1 'polypeptide(L)'
;NIHGNTAVTVRADACYNYATMSTTKLCVKQDLLAPTERASVCEITAPKEPQNSGGPVQITKVSEAPIGEHKIQVTFTVEHRGEATGTFYTHNTNCDDRITNPDKYVVYIDVLSDINGETADCTGLEMPADPAAGVIDDKQHAGFVRLFRGASRTVSCTFDLSHIDSDFEDLFEVKLSYRYSTSIEKRILVKDVSLTD
;
A
#
# COMPACT_ATOMS: atom_id res chain seq x y z
N ASN A 1 10.10 24.35 -48.88
CA ASN A 1 9.11 24.98 -48.00
C ASN A 1 8.07 23.95 -47.62
N ILE A 2 8.05 23.52 -46.35
CA ILE A 2 6.97 22.67 -45.84
C ILE A 2 5.93 23.64 -45.28
N HIS A 3 4.97 24.03 -46.11
CA HIS A 3 3.80 24.77 -45.68
C HIS A 3 2.76 23.78 -45.15
N GLY A 4 2.20 24.05 -43.99
CA GLY A 4 1.14 23.22 -43.43
C GLY A 4 1.10 23.18 -41.91
N ASN A 5 -0.10 23.08 -41.36
CA ASN A 5 -0.29 22.92 -39.93
C ASN A 5 0.34 21.61 -39.47
N THR A 6 1.21 21.68 -38.46
CA THR A 6 1.88 20.51 -37.90
C THR A 6 1.25 20.17 -36.56
N ALA A 7 0.82 18.92 -36.40
CA ALA A 7 0.41 18.44 -35.10
C ALA A 7 1.63 17.99 -34.29
N VAL A 8 1.77 18.49 -33.06
CA VAL A 8 2.81 18.10 -32.12
C VAL A 8 2.13 17.58 -30.85
N THR A 9 2.67 16.51 -30.25
CA THR A 9 2.22 16.03 -28.94
C THR A 9 3.17 16.57 -27.88
N VAL A 10 2.62 17.28 -26.90
CA VAL A 10 3.35 17.73 -25.71
C VAL A 10 3.03 16.78 -24.57
N ARG A 11 4.08 16.30 -23.89
CA ARG A 11 3.98 15.47 -22.68
C ARG A 11 4.47 16.26 -21.48
N ALA A 12 3.72 16.20 -20.39
CA ALA A 12 4.12 16.71 -19.09
C ALA A 12 4.13 15.57 -18.07
N ASP A 13 5.23 15.41 -17.35
CA ASP A 13 5.42 14.39 -16.32
C ASP A 13 5.43 15.05 -14.94
N ALA A 14 4.67 14.49 -14.00
CA ALA A 14 4.63 14.91 -12.61
C ALA A 14 5.08 13.76 -11.72
N CYS A 15 6.03 14.02 -10.82
CA CYS A 15 6.56 13.03 -9.87
C CYS A 15 6.51 13.62 -8.45
N TYR A 16 5.76 12.98 -7.55
CA TYR A 16 5.55 13.48 -6.19
C TYR A 16 5.58 12.35 -5.16
N ASN A 17 5.92 12.71 -3.92
CA ASN A 17 5.80 11.80 -2.79
C ASN A 17 4.31 11.58 -2.49
N TYR A 18 3.94 10.33 -2.29
CA TYR A 18 2.59 9.94 -1.89
C TYR A 18 2.63 9.12 -0.62
N ALA A 19 1.54 9.19 0.14
CA ALA A 19 1.24 8.26 1.19
C ALA A 19 -0.23 7.86 1.14
N THR A 20 -0.51 6.58 1.27
CA THR A 20 -1.86 6.06 1.47
C THR A 20 -1.97 5.56 2.90
N MET A 21 -2.89 6.12 3.69
CA MET A 21 -3.29 5.55 4.97
C MET A 21 -4.44 4.59 4.70
N SER A 22 -4.39 3.40 5.27
CA SER A 22 -5.53 2.51 5.28
C SER A 22 -5.88 2.08 6.69
N THR A 23 -7.16 2.10 7.00
CA THR A 23 -7.68 1.68 8.29
C THR A 23 -8.80 0.66 8.15
N THR A 24 -8.86 -0.30 9.06
CA THR A 24 -10.02 -1.19 9.23
C THR A 24 -10.12 -1.61 10.69
N LYS A 25 -11.22 -2.27 11.07
CA LYS A 25 -11.39 -2.75 12.44
C LYS A 25 -11.05 -4.23 12.54
N LEU A 26 -10.22 -4.59 13.51
CA LEU A 26 -9.94 -5.97 13.88
C LEU A 26 -10.77 -6.40 15.09
N CYS A 27 -10.96 -7.70 15.22
CA CYS A 27 -11.70 -8.29 16.31
C CYS A 27 -10.77 -9.02 17.25
N VAL A 28 -10.50 -8.42 18.40
CA VAL A 28 -9.65 -9.02 19.42
C VAL A 28 -10.54 -9.73 20.44
N LYS A 29 -10.27 -11.02 20.67
CA LYS A 29 -10.97 -11.82 21.69
C LYS A 29 -9.98 -12.46 22.63
N GLN A 30 -10.40 -12.62 23.88
CA GLN A 30 -9.65 -13.39 24.87
C GLN A 30 -9.63 -14.89 24.50
N ASP A 31 -10.80 -15.44 24.12
CA ASP A 31 -10.94 -16.82 23.68
C ASP A 31 -11.28 -16.85 22.18
N LEU A 32 -10.24 -17.09 21.37
CA LEU A 32 -10.35 -17.15 19.91
C LEU A 32 -11.08 -18.40 19.41
N LEU A 33 -11.25 -19.42 20.25
CA LEU A 33 -11.88 -20.70 19.92
C LEU A 33 -13.32 -20.79 20.45
N ALA A 34 -13.77 -19.81 21.23
CA ALA A 34 -15.13 -19.75 21.77
C ALA A 34 -16.17 -19.69 20.63
N PRO A 35 -17.31 -20.42 20.77
CA PRO A 35 -18.41 -20.32 19.82
C PRO A 35 -18.98 -18.89 19.76
N THR A 36 -19.28 -18.41 18.56
CA THR A 36 -19.83 -17.07 18.26
C THR A 36 -21.21 -16.80 18.88
N GLU A 37 -21.83 -17.79 19.55
CA GLU A 37 -23.18 -17.71 20.13
C GLU A 37 -23.27 -16.97 21.47
N ARG A 38 -22.16 -16.70 22.14
CA ARG A 38 -22.15 -15.70 23.24
C ARG A 38 -22.24 -14.32 22.63
N ALA A 39 -22.83 -13.35 23.34
CA ALA A 39 -22.91 -11.95 22.93
C ALA A 39 -21.50 -11.40 22.65
N SER A 40 -20.99 -11.63 21.44
CA SER A 40 -19.63 -11.34 21.05
C SER A 40 -19.58 -9.96 20.43
N VAL A 41 -18.58 -9.18 20.84
CA VAL A 41 -18.41 -7.78 20.41
C VAL A 41 -18.23 -7.70 18.90
N CYS A 42 -17.58 -8.71 18.31
CA CYS A 42 -17.26 -8.79 16.89
C CYS A 42 -16.99 -10.25 16.45
N GLU A 43 -16.86 -10.46 15.13
CA GLU A 43 -16.49 -11.73 14.52
C GLU A 43 -15.10 -11.63 13.88
N ILE A 44 -14.21 -12.57 14.21
CA ILE A 44 -12.81 -12.62 13.76
C ILE A 44 -12.76 -12.88 12.25
N THR A 45 -13.46 -13.89 11.78
CA THR A 45 -13.45 -14.34 10.37
C THR A 45 -14.33 -13.52 9.43
N ALA A 46 -15.02 -12.49 9.95
CA ALA A 46 -15.87 -11.64 9.13
C ALA A 46 -15.03 -10.81 8.12
N PRO A 47 -15.56 -10.52 6.92
CA PRO A 47 -14.91 -9.64 5.97
C PRO A 47 -14.57 -8.28 6.59
N LYS A 48 -13.32 -7.83 6.43
CA LYS A 48 -12.87 -6.53 6.92
C LYS A 48 -12.67 -5.61 5.71
N GLU A 49 -13.48 -4.55 5.64
CA GLU A 49 -13.43 -3.59 4.55
C GLU A 49 -12.38 -2.51 4.87
N PRO A 50 -11.26 -2.43 4.12
CA PRO A 50 -10.26 -1.39 4.33
C PRO A 50 -10.76 -0.04 3.81
N GLN A 51 -10.70 0.98 4.65
CA GLN A 51 -10.84 2.37 4.25
C GLN A 51 -9.48 2.88 3.82
N ASN A 52 -9.37 3.54 2.67
CA ASN A 52 -8.12 4.06 2.14
C ASN A 52 -8.21 5.59 1.99
N SER A 53 -7.12 6.30 2.29
CA SER A 53 -6.94 7.66 1.77
C SER A 53 -6.77 7.59 0.25
N GLY A 54 -7.08 8.67 -0.48
CA GLY A 54 -7.26 8.69 -1.94
C GLY A 54 -6.02 8.42 -2.80
N GLY A 55 -5.03 7.69 -2.30
CA GLY A 55 -3.81 7.38 -3.02
C GLY A 55 -3.93 6.30 -4.09
N PRO A 56 -3.06 6.35 -5.13
CA PRO A 56 -3.03 5.37 -6.21
C PRO A 56 -2.75 3.92 -5.81
N VAL A 57 -1.93 3.68 -4.79
CA VAL A 57 -1.69 2.34 -4.24
C VAL A 57 -2.52 2.18 -2.99
N GLN A 58 -3.28 1.09 -2.90
CA GLN A 58 -4.32 0.89 -1.88
C GLN A 58 -4.26 -0.51 -1.30
N ILE A 59 -4.78 -0.65 -0.08
CA ILE A 59 -5.13 -1.94 0.50
C ILE A 59 -6.55 -2.29 0.04
N THR A 60 -6.70 -3.40 -0.69
CA THR A 60 -7.98 -3.76 -1.31
C THR A 60 -8.74 -4.82 -0.57
N LYS A 61 -8.06 -5.60 0.27
CA LYS A 61 -8.65 -6.68 1.06
C LYS A 61 -7.93 -6.77 2.39
N VAL A 62 -8.68 -7.01 3.44
CA VAL A 62 -8.16 -7.40 4.74
C VAL A 62 -8.96 -8.61 5.23
N SER A 63 -8.26 -9.61 5.74
CA SER A 63 -8.85 -10.79 6.35
C SER A 63 -8.15 -11.09 7.66
N GLU A 64 -8.92 -11.45 8.66
CA GLU A 64 -8.45 -11.80 10.00
C GLU A 64 -8.81 -13.27 10.28
N ALA A 65 -7.87 -14.00 10.87
CA ALA A 65 -8.07 -15.41 11.21
C ALA A 65 -7.35 -15.76 12.52
N PRO A 66 -7.92 -16.63 13.36
CA PRO A 66 -7.20 -17.17 14.50
C PRO A 66 -6.18 -18.23 14.01
N ILE A 67 -4.94 -18.15 14.48
CA ILE A 67 -3.87 -19.10 14.13
C ILE A 67 -3.28 -19.83 15.35
N GLY A 68 -3.87 -19.61 16.52
CA GLY A 68 -3.52 -20.26 17.78
C GLY A 68 -4.46 -19.79 18.89
N GLU A 69 -4.26 -20.27 20.11
CA GLU A 69 -5.07 -19.91 21.28
C GLU A 69 -4.97 -18.41 21.62
N HIS A 70 -3.79 -17.82 21.39
CA HIS A 70 -3.49 -16.42 21.69
C HIS A 70 -2.88 -15.69 20.50
N LYS A 71 -3.21 -16.09 19.27
CA LYS A 71 -2.62 -15.46 18.08
C LYS A 71 -3.64 -15.28 16.98
N ILE A 72 -3.70 -14.07 16.44
CA ILE A 72 -4.44 -13.77 15.22
C ILE A 72 -3.46 -13.45 14.09
N GLN A 73 -3.86 -13.83 12.89
CA GLN A 73 -3.21 -13.44 11.65
C GLN A 73 -4.10 -12.46 10.92
N VAL A 74 -3.53 -11.32 10.56
CA VAL A 74 -4.14 -10.30 9.72
C VAL A 74 -3.43 -10.32 8.39
N THR A 75 -4.17 -10.60 7.33
CA THR A 75 -3.64 -10.66 5.98
C THR A 75 -4.28 -9.56 5.15
N PHE A 76 -3.46 -8.75 4.47
CA PHE A 76 -3.95 -7.67 3.63
C PHE A 76 -3.32 -7.67 2.24
N THR A 77 -4.10 -7.27 1.24
CA THR A 77 -3.66 -7.22 -0.17
C THR A 77 -3.42 -5.79 -0.60
N VAL A 78 -2.24 -5.52 -1.14
CA VAL A 78 -1.82 -4.24 -1.70
C VAL A 78 -1.93 -4.27 -3.23
N GLU A 79 -2.58 -3.28 -3.80
CA GLU A 79 -2.81 -3.16 -5.24
C GLU A 79 -2.60 -1.73 -5.75
N HIS A 80 -2.24 -1.61 -7.03
CA HIS A 80 -2.26 -0.33 -7.73
C HIS A 80 -3.65 -0.10 -8.35
N ARG A 81 -4.33 0.96 -7.90
CA ARG A 81 -5.66 1.41 -8.31
C ARG A 81 -5.66 2.79 -8.97
N GLY A 82 -4.48 3.35 -9.22
CA GLY A 82 -4.32 4.65 -9.89
C GLY A 82 -4.53 4.60 -11.40
N GLU A 83 -4.13 5.67 -12.07
CA GLU A 83 -4.21 5.79 -13.52
C GLU A 83 -3.31 4.76 -14.22
N ALA A 84 -3.73 4.30 -15.41
CA ALA A 84 -3.00 3.32 -16.20
C ALA A 84 -1.62 3.83 -16.68
N THR A 85 -1.48 5.15 -16.87
CA THR A 85 -0.21 5.81 -17.21
C THR A 85 0.66 6.03 -15.97
N GLY A 86 0.08 5.88 -14.78
CA GLY A 86 0.78 6.19 -13.54
C GLY A 86 1.65 5.04 -13.07
N THR A 87 2.86 5.37 -12.64
CA THR A 87 3.85 4.41 -12.13
C THR A 87 4.30 4.84 -10.75
N PHE A 88 4.47 3.88 -9.83
CA PHE A 88 5.01 4.13 -8.49
C PHE A 88 6.43 3.61 -8.33
N TYR A 89 7.14 4.22 -7.40
CA TYR A 89 8.53 3.95 -7.08
C TYR A 89 8.75 3.96 -5.56
N THR A 90 9.86 3.38 -5.11
CA THR A 90 10.30 3.48 -3.72
C THR A 90 10.22 4.91 -3.20
N HIS A 91 9.84 5.08 -1.93
CA HIS A 91 9.82 6.40 -1.30
C HIS A 91 11.21 7.06 -1.34
N ASN A 92 11.25 8.39 -1.50
CA ASN A 92 12.48 9.20 -1.55
C ASN A 92 13.45 8.90 -2.71
N THR A 93 13.00 8.21 -3.76
CA THR A 93 13.80 8.01 -4.99
C THR A 93 13.29 8.89 -6.13
N ASN A 94 13.98 8.90 -7.27
CA ASN A 94 13.52 9.60 -8.45
C ASN A 94 12.54 8.72 -9.25
N CYS A 95 11.57 9.34 -9.92
CA CYS A 95 10.66 8.63 -10.84
C CYS A 95 11.36 8.29 -12.17
N ASP A 96 12.49 7.61 -12.09
CA ASP A 96 13.25 7.14 -13.24
C ASP A 96 12.49 6.01 -13.93
N ASP A 97 11.97 6.27 -15.14
CA ASP A 97 11.08 5.38 -15.86
C ASP A 97 11.78 4.20 -16.56
N ARG A 98 13.12 4.15 -16.52
CA ARG A 98 13.92 3.06 -17.06
C ARG A 98 13.42 1.70 -16.58
N ILE A 99 13.35 0.74 -17.50
CA ILE A 99 12.87 -0.62 -17.21
C ILE A 99 13.75 -1.31 -16.17
N THR A 100 15.03 -0.97 -16.12
CA THR A 100 16.02 -1.53 -15.19
C THR A 100 16.02 -0.86 -13.82
N ASN A 101 15.16 0.12 -13.57
CA ASN A 101 15.13 0.82 -12.29
C ASN A 101 14.65 -0.14 -11.17
N PRO A 102 15.50 -0.47 -10.18
CA PRO A 102 15.13 -1.36 -9.09
C PRO A 102 14.06 -0.74 -8.17
N ASP A 103 13.89 0.57 -8.16
CA ASP A 103 12.89 1.25 -7.33
C ASP A 103 11.50 1.22 -7.94
N LYS A 104 11.38 0.81 -9.20
CA LYS A 104 10.10 0.77 -9.91
C LYS A 104 9.20 -0.32 -9.34
N TYR A 105 7.93 0.02 -9.12
CA TYR A 105 6.90 -0.83 -8.56
C TYR A 105 7.16 -1.31 -7.13
N VAL A 106 7.85 -0.50 -6.33
CA VAL A 106 8.14 -0.77 -4.92
C VAL A 106 7.39 0.22 -4.04
N VAL A 107 6.81 -0.27 -2.95
CA VAL A 107 6.08 0.51 -1.95
C VAL A 107 6.64 0.17 -0.59
N TYR A 108 6.90 1.19 0.23
CA TYR A 108 7.22 1.01 1.63
C TYR A 108 5.92 0.87 2.43
N ILE A 109 5.86 -0.12 3.30
CA ILE A 109 4.72 -0.44 4.15
C ILE A 109 5.16 -0.30 5.60
N ASP A 110 4.31 0.31 6.40
CA ASP A 110 4.49 0.52 7.83
C ASP A 110 3.17 0.18 8.53
N VAL A 111 3.14 -0.89 9.30
CA VAL A 111 1.98 -1.30 10.09
C VAL A 111 2.05 -0.56 11.42
N LEU A 112 1.17 0.42 11.59
CA LEU A 112 1.20 1.36 12.71
C LEU A 112 0.45 0.86 13.95
N SER A 113 -0.36 -0.18 13.80
CA SER A 113 -1.14 -0.72 14.91
C SER A 113 -0.31 -1.52 15.90
N ASP A 114 -0.56 -1.24 17.16
CA ASP A 114 -0.24 -2.06 18.30
C ASP A 114 -1.53 -2.61 18.91
N ILE A 115 -1.55 -3.89 19.26
CA ILE A 115 -2.69 -4.47 20.00
C ILE A 115 -2.22 -4.66 21.43
N ASN A 116 -2.67 -3.79 22.34
CA ASN A 116 -2.27 -3.82 23.76
C ASN A 116 -0.74 -3.80 23.97
N GLY A 117 -0.03 -2.97 23.19
CA GLY A 117 1.43 -2.88 23.22
C GLY A 117 2.16 -3.97 22.45
N GLU A 118 1.46 -4.93 21.85
CA GLU A 118 2.05 -5.93 20.97
C GLU A 118 2.09 -5.41 19.52
N THR A 119 3.31 -5.23 19.02
CA THR A 119 3.55 -4.88 17.61
C THR A 119 3.33 -6.07 16.69
N ALA A 120 2.97 -5.76 15.45
CA ALA A 120 2.76 -6.73 14.39
C ALA A 120 4.08 -7.41 13.98
N ASP A 121 4.04 -8.73 13.81
CA ASP A 121 5.13 -9.49 13.17
C ASP A 121 4.70 -9.91 11.76
N CYS A 122 5.21 -9.23 10.73
CA CYS A 122 4.77 -9.35 9.36
C CYS A 122 5.74 -10.13 8.46
N THR A 123 5.15 -10.92 7.58
CA THR A 123 5.83 -11.67 6.52
C THR A 123 5.41 -11.16 5.14
N GLY A 124 6.29 -11.35 4.15
CA GLY A 124 6.08 -10.84 2.80
C GLY A 124 6.63 -9.42 2.57
N LEU A 125 7.39 -8.89 3.54
CA LEU A 125 8.10 -7.61 3.46
C LEU A 125 9.59 -7.84 3.19
N GLU A 126 10.14 -7.13 2.21
CA GLU A 126 11.58 -7.06 1.93
C GLU A 126 12.22 -6.03 2.87
N MET A 127 13.23 -6.41 3.64
CA MET A 127 13.96 -5.46 4.50
C MET A 127 14.91 -4.59 3.68
N PRO A 128 15.13 -3.32 4.05
CA PRO A 128 16.25 -2.56 3.51
C PRO A 128 17.56 -3.30 3.78
N ALA A 129 18.45 -3.31 2.80
CA ALA A 129 19.79 -3.89 2.96
C ALA A 129 20.67 -3.10 3.96
N ASP A 130 20.23 -1.90 4.35
CA ASP A 130 20.91 -1.05 5.33
C ASP A 130 20.15 -1.05 6.67
N PRO A 131 20.72 -1.65 7.74
CA PRO A 131 20.20 -1.60 9.10
C PRO A 131 20.01 -0.19 9.69
N ALA A 132 20.67 0.83 9.12
CA ALA A 132 20.55 2.20 9.58
C ALA A 132 19.31 2.92 9.00
N ALA A 133 18.64 2.33 8.00
CA ALA A 133 17.47 2.89 7.32
C ALA A 133 16.12 2.40 7.87
N GLY A 134 16.13 1.52 8.88
CA GLY A 134 14.93 1.00 9.52
C GLY A 134 15.29 0.23 10.78
N VAL A 135 14.49 0.39 11.83
CA VAL A 135 14.67 -0.31 13.11
C VAL A 135 14.63 -1.82 12.85
N ILE A 136 15.74 -2.51 13.09
CA ILE A 136 15.74 -3.97 13.29
C ILE A 136 15.15 -4.18 14.68
N ASP A 137 13.83 -4.20 14.77
CA ASP A 137 13.13 -4.81 15.90
C ASP A 137 13.06 -6.33 15.63
N ASP A 138 12.93 -7.14 16.68
CA ASP A 138 12.76 -8.60 16.54
C ASP A 138 11.48 -8.94 15.76
N LYS A 139 10.53 -7.99 15.67
CA LYS A 139 9.28 -8.10 14.91
C LYS A 139 9.27 -7.17 13.70
N GLN A 140 9.00 -7.75 12.53
CA GLN A 140 9.01 -7.02 11.28
C GLN A 140 7.64 -6.36 11.02
N HIS A 141 7.41 -5.14 11.51
CA HIS A 141 6.16 -4.39 11.26
C HIS A 141 6.22 -3.47 10.01
N ALA A 142 7.42 -3.26 9.47
CA ALA A 142 7.64 -2.37 8.32
C ALA A 142 8.63 -2.96 7.31
N GLY A 143 8.51 -2.56 6.05
CA GLY A 143 9.40 -3.00 4.98
C GLY A 143 8.87 -2.70 3.58
N PHE A 144 9.52 -3.24 2.56
CA PHE A 144 9.19 -2.97 1.15
C PHE A 144 8.37 -4.12 0.54
N VAL A 145 7.45 -3.77 -0.34
CA VAL A 145 6.72 -4.73 -1.17
C VAL A 145 6.84 -4.36 -2.62
N ARG A 146 7.12 -5.37 -3.46
CA ARG A 146 7.24 -5.21 -4.90
C ARG A 146 6.03 -5.76 -5.64
N LEU A 147 5.33 -4.86 -6.31
CA LEU A 147 4.12 -5.11 -7.11
C LEU A 147 4.49 -5.21 -8.59
N PHE A 148 5.27 -6.22 -8.98
CA PHE A 148 5.80 -6.37 -10.35
C PHE A 148 4.69 -6.20 -11.40
N ARG A 149 4.81 -5.17 -12.25
CA ARG A 149 3.84 -4.85 -13.32
C ARG A 149 2.40 -4.70 -12.81
N GLY A 150 2.21 -4.21 -11.59
CA GLY A 150 0.90 -4.01 -10.98
C GLY A 150 0.26 -5.28 -10.42
N ALA A 151 1.00 -6.40 -10.35
CA ALA A 151 0.54 -7.59 -9.66
C ALA A 151 0.27 -7.28 -8.19
N SER A 152 -0.88 -7.73 -7.68
CA SER A 152 -1.23 -7.61 -6.27
C SER A 152 -0.26 -8.41 -5.40
N ARG A 153 -0.01 -7.92 -4.18
CA ARG A 153 0.78 -8.64 -3.19
C ARG A 153 0.05 -8.69 -1.87
N THR A 154 0.27 -9.79 -1.17
CA THR A 154 -0.33 -10.05 0.13
C THR A 154 0.76 -9.99 1.18
N VAL A 155 0.47 -9.29 2.28
CA VAL A 155 1.29 -9.22 3.49
C VAL A 155 0.49 -9.86 4.62
N SER A 156 1.16 -10.69 5.42
CA SER A 156 0.53 -11.39 6.54
C SER A 156 1.25 -11.04 7.83
N CYS A 157 0.52 -10.41 8.74
CA CYS A 157 0.99 -9.98 10.05
C CYS A 157 0.36 -10.84 11.15
N THR A 158 1.13 -11.11 12.20
CA THR A 158 0.68 -11.85 13.38
C THR A 158 0.72 -10.93 14.60
N PHE A 159 -0.32 -11.03 15.42
CA PHE A 159 -0.36 -10.38 16.74
C PHE A 159 -0.44 -11.44 17.83
N ASP A 160 0.33 -11.24 18.90
CA ASP A 160 0.23 -12.04 20.12
C ASP A 160 -0.81 -11.42 21.04
N LEU A 161 -1.76 -12.23 21.51
CA LEU A 161 -2.89 -11.81 22.34
C LEU A 161 -2.80 -12.44 23.74
N SER A 162 -1.65 -12.98 24.14
CA SER A 162 -1.47 -13.66 25.44
C SER A 162 -1.74 -12.74 26.64
N HIS A 163 -1.71 -11.43 26.43
CA HIS A 163 -1.94 -10.39 27.44
C HIS A 163 -3.35 -9.77 27.39
N ILE A 164 -4.25 -10.31 26.56
CA ILE A 164 -5.62 -9.82 26.44
C ILE A 164 -6.53 -10.52 27.43
N ASP A 165 -7.33 -9.73 28.16
CA ASP A 165 -8.28 -10.19 29.17
C ASP A 165 -9.76 -9.92 28.83
N SER A 166 -10.02 -9.32 27.67
CA SER A 166 -11.35 -8.87 27.26
C SER A 166 -11.51 -8.85 25.74
N ASP A 167 -12.77 -8.93 25.29
CA ASP A 167 -13.13 -8.84 23.88
C ASP A 167 -13.36 -7.39 23.47
N PHE A 168 -12.74 -6.93 22.38
CA PHE A 168 -12.89 -5.57 21.86
C PHE A 168 -12.62 -5.47 20.35
N GLU A 169 -13.04 -4.36 19.74
CA GLU A 169 -12.61 -3.98 18.39
C GLU A 169 -11.43 -3.02 18.49
N ASP A 170 -10.42 -3.21 17.64
CA ASP A 170 -9.28 -2.31 17.55
C ASP A 170 -9.07 -1.79 16.13
N LEU A 171 -8.43 -0.63 15.99
CA LEU A 171 -8.16 -0.02 14.70
C LEU A 171 -6.84 -0.55 14.13
N PHE A 172 -6.94 -1.28 13.02
CA PHE A 172 -5.79 -1.67 12.23
C PHE A 172 -5.45 -0.60 11.20
N GLU A 173 -4.27 0.00 11.34
CA GLU A 173 -3.75 1.08 10.53
C GLU A 173 -2.47 0.66 9.82
N VAL A 174 -2.45 0.89 8.50
CA VAL A 174 -1.30 0.62 7.65
C VAL A 174 -1.01 1.84 6.79
N LYS A 175 0.25 2.25 6.78
CA LYS A 175 0.77 3.34 5.97
C LYS A 175 1.57 2.80 4.80
N LEU A 176 1.16 3.18 3.59
CA LEU A 176 1.89 2.93 2.35
C LEU A 176 2.61 4.21 1.94
N SER A 177 3.93 4.17 1.74
CA SER A 177 4.73 5.33 1.30
C SER A 177 5.48 5.02 0.00
N TYR A 178 5.35 5.89 -0.99
CA TYR A 178 5.93 5.70 -2.33
C TYR A 178 6.08 7.05 -3.05
N ARG A 179 6.78 7.05 -4.18
CA ARG A 179 6.72 8.12 -5.17
C ARG A 179 5.74 7.71 -6.26
N TYR A 180 4.95 8.65 -6.78
CA TYR A 180 4.04 8.42 -7.89
C TYR A 180 4.35 9.35 -9.05
N SER A 181 4.47 8.78 -10.24
CA SER A 181 4.68 9.49 -11.50
C SER A 181 3.45 9.36 -12.36
N THR A 182 2.93 10.48 -12.87
CA THR A 182 1.88 10.50 -13.89
C THR A 182 2.32 11.34 -15.08
N SER A 183 1.79 11.02 -16.26
CA SER A 183 2.08 11.74 -17.49
C SER A 183 0.78 12.17 -18.16
N ILE A 184 0.70 13.43 -18.59
CA ILE A 184 -0.39 13.96 -19.40
C ILE A 184 0.16 14.28 -20.78
N GLU A 185 -0.48 13.73 -21.82
CA GLU A 185 -0.15 14.02 -23.20
C GLU A 185 -1.26 14.84 -23.86
N LYS A 186 -0.90 15.92 -24.55
CA LYS A 186 -1.83 16.77 -25.26
C LYS A 186 -1.33 17.09 -26.67
N ARG A 187 -2.17 16.81 -27.65
CA ARG A 187 -1.90 17.16 -29.05
C ARG A 187 -2.24 18.64 -29.28
N ILE A 188 -1.27 19.40 -29.75
CA ILE A 188 -1.41 20.80 -30.17
C ILE A 188 -1.24 20.90 -31.69
N LEU A 189 -1.94 21.85 -32.30
CA LEU A 189 -1.82 22.16 -33.72
C LEU A 189 -1.01 23.45 -33.87
N VAL A 190 0.21 23.33 -34.35
CA VAL A 190 1.03 24.48 -34.74
C VAL A 190 0.56 24.91 -36.11
N LYS A 191 -0.08 26.09 -36.18
CA LYS A 191 -0.52 26.65 -37.45
C LYS A 191 0.63 27.40 -38.10
N ASP A 192 0.86 27.09 -39.37
CA ASP A 192 1.74 27.90 -40.21
C ASP A 192 0.97 29.16 -40.63
N VAL A 193 1.57 30.34 -40.43
CA VAL A 193 1.02 31.65 -40.78
C VAL A 193 1.83 32.31 -41.91
N SER A 194 2.45 31.51 -42.78
CA SER A 194 3.04 31.99 -44.02
C SER A 194 2.02 32.84 -44.80
N LEU A 195 2.27 34.16 -44.86
CA LEU A 195 1.51 35.09 -45.69
C LEU A 195 1.81 34.75 -47.15
N THR A 196 0.80 34.31 -47.89
CA THR A 196 0.84 34.27 -49.35
C THR A 196 0.74 35.72 -49.84
N ASP A 197 1.89 36.31 -50.18
CA ASP A 197 1.98 37.50 -51.02
C ASP A 197 1.75 37.13 -52.50
#